data_AF-A0A945HEE6-F1
#
_entry.id   AF-A0A945HEE6-F1
#
_cell.length_a   1.000
_cell.length_b   1.000
_cell.length_c   1.000
_cell.angle_alpha   90.00
_cell.angle_beta   90.00
_cell.angle_gamma   90.00
#
_symmetry.space_group_name_H-M   'P 1'
#
loop_
_entity.id
_entity.type
_entity.pdbx_description
1 polymer ?
#
loop_
_entity_poly.entity_id
_entity_poly.type
_entity_poly.pdbx_seq_one_letter_code
_entity_poly.pdbx_strand_id
1 'polypeptide(L)'
;MKNKNNFWFKRKRYGLGWVPVTWQGWLLIVIEVLFLLLLSKVLLKDVPENTYQNEVGVFLAIVFLSILVLVFISHKKGPSLKWRWGKKKTDNSKLDF
;
A
#
# COMPACT_ATOMS: atom_id res chain seq x y z
N MET A 1 -16.42 2.32 24.10
CA MET A 1 -16.60 2.89 22.74
C MET A 1 -15.52 3.95 22.50
N LYS A 2 -14.40 3.64 21.82
CA LYS A 2 -13.33 4.63 21.53
C LYS A 2 -13.52 5.16 20.09
N ASN A 3 -14.35 6.19 19.96
CA ASN A 3 -14.47 7.00 18.75
C ASN A 3 -13.41 8.11 18.78
N LYS A 4 -12.28 7.96 18.06
CA LYS A 4 -11.42 9.05 17.56
C LYS A 4 -10.22 8.61 16.70
N ASN A 5 -10.21 7.38 16.19
CA ASN A 5 -9.10 6.95 15.33
C ASN A 5 -9.28 7.56 13.94
N ASN A 6 -8.57 8.66 13.67
CA ASN A 6 -8.37 9.20 12.33
C ASN A 6 -7.54 8.20 11.52
N PHE A 7 -8.19 7.13 11.06
CA PHE A 7 -7.56 6.16 10.17
C PHE A 7 -7.20 6.87 8.87
N TRP A 8 -5.97 6.66 8.41
CA TRP A 8 -5.51 7.16 7.11
C TRP A 8 -6.11 6.34 5.97
N PHE A 9 -6.56 5.12 6.30
CA PHE A 9 -7.09 4.17 5.36
C PHE A 9 -8.44 3.61 5.79
N LYS A 10 -9.32 3.30 4.83
CA LYS A 10 -10.53 2.50 5.03
C LYS A 10 -10.39 1.14 4.37
N ARG A 11 -11.14 0.15 4.86
CA ARG A 11 -11.24 -1.16 4.20
C ARG A 11 -12.09 -1.08 2.97
N LYS A 12 -11.67 -1.81 1.93
CA LYS A 12 -12.51 -2.05 0.75
C LYS A 12 -13.71 -2.94 1.12
N ARG A 13 -14.89 -2.62 0.58
CA ARG A 13 -16.08 -3.49 0.68
C ARG A 13 -15.95 -4.77 -0.15
N TYR A 14 -15.14 -4.75 -1.20
CA TYR A 14 -14.89 -5.89 -2.08
C TYR A 14 -13.42 -6.30 -2.02
N GLY A 15 -13.20 -7.59 -1.78
CA GLY A 15 -11.88 -8.21 -1.72
C GLY A 15 -11.17 -8.00 -0.38
N LEU A 16 -9.83 -7.90 -0.46
CA LEU A 16 -8.93 -7.73 0.66
C LEU A 16 -8.16 -6.41 0.51
N GLY A 17 -8.06 -5.66 1.62
CA GLY A 17 -7.12 -4.54 1.72
C GLY A 17 -7.78 -3.22 2.06
N TRP A 18 -7.01 -2.17 1.77
CA TRP A 18 -7.28 -0.81 2.24
C TRP A 18 -7.19 0.21 1.10
N VAL A 19 -7.81 1.37 1.32
CA VAL A 19 -7.72 2.54 0.45
C VAL A 19 -7.42 3.77 1.29
N PRO A 20 -6.49 4.65 0.85
CA PRO A 20 -6.25 5.91 1.55
C PRO A 20 -7.49 6.78 1.47
N VAL A 21 -7.86 7.40 2.59
CA VAL A 21 -9.00 8.33 2.69
C VAL A 21 -8.61 9.69 3.26
N THR A 22 -7.36 9.83 3.71
CA THR A 22 -6.81 11.10 4.19
C THR A 22 -5.65 11.54 3.32
N TRP A 23 -5.32 12.82 3.37
CA TRP A 23 -4.16 13.36 2.65
C TRP A 23 -2.85 12.70 3.09
N GLN A 24 -2.71 12.27 4.36
CA GLN A 24 -1.52 11.53 4.82
C GLN A 24 -1.42 10.15 4.15
N GLY A 25 -2.55 9.45 4.00
CA GLY A 25 -2.60 8.18 3.29
C GLY A 25 -2.22 8.33 1.82
N TRP A 26 -2.74 9.37 1.15
CA TRP A 26 -2.36 9.69 -0.22
C TRP A 26 -0.90 10.12 -0.35
N LEU A 27 -0.39 10.93 0.58
CA LEU A 27 1.01 11.33 0.59
C LEU A 27 1.93 10.11 0.73
N LEU A 28 1.58 9.12 1.56
CA LEU A 28 2.34 7.88 1.67
C LEU A 28 2.41 7.13 0.33
N ILE A 29 1.29 7.05 -0.40
CA ILE A 29 1.26 6.42 -1.73
C ILE A 29 2.10 7.20 -2.74
N VAL A 30 2.04 8.53 -2.73
CA VAL A 30 2.86 9.37 -3.61
C VAL A 30 4.34 9.17 -3.32
N ILE A 31 4.74 9.15 -2.04
CA ILE A 31 6.12 8.88 -1.64
C ILE A 31 6.57 7.50 -2.12
N GLU A 32 5.74 6.47 -1.93
CA GLU A 32 6.06 5.12 -2.40
C GLU A 32 6.26 5.07 -3.92
N VAL A 33 5.36 5.69 -4.69
CA VAL A 33 5.48 5.73 -6.16
C VAL A 33 6.74 6.48 -6.60
N LEU A 34 7.03 7.64 -6.00
CA LEU A 34 8.24 8.40 -6.31
C LEU A 34 9.50 7.62 -5.93
N PHE A 35 9.49 6.93 -4.78
CA PHE A 35 10.58 6.07 -4.35
C PHE A 35 10.83 4.96 -5.37
N LEU A 36 9.79 4.25 -5.82
CA LEU A 36 9.91 3.18 -6.82
C LEU A 36 10.43 3.70 -8.18
N LEU A 37 9.99 4.89 -8.61
CA LEU A 37 10.46 5.52 -9.85
C LEU A 37 11.92 5.97 -9.77
N LEU A 38 12.36 6.48 -8.63
CA LEU A 38 13.76 6.86 -8.42
C LEU A 38 14.63 5.61 -8.31
N LEU A 39 14.16 4.60 -7.59
CA LEU A 39 14.85 3.33 -7.41
C LEU A 39 15.08 2.62 -8.75
N SER A 40 14.06 2.57 -9.62
CA SER A 40 14.21 1.98 -10.95
C SER A 40 15.23 2.75 -11.80
N LYS A 41 15.21 4.08 -11.77
CA LYS A 41 16.19 4.91 -12.48
C LYS A 41 17.62 4.74 -12.00
N VAL A 42 17.83 4.41 -10.72
CA VAL A 42 19.18 4.24 -10.15
C VAL A 42 19.69 2.82 -10.38
N LEU A 43 18.89 1.80 -10.09
CA LEU A 43 19.33 0.40 -10.12
C LEU A 43 19.27 -0.23 -11.51
N LEU A 44 18.37 0.24 -12.38
CA LEU A 44 18.15 -0.37 -13.70
C LEU A 44 18.69 0.48 -14.85
N LYS A 45 19.44 1.55 -14.55
CA LYS A 45 19.93 2.51 -15.56
C LYS A 45 20.75 1.83 -16.66
N ASP A 46 21.64 0.94 -16.27
CA ASP A 46 22.63 0.32 -17.15
C ASP A 46 22.27 -1.14 -17.48
N VAL A 47 21.09 -1.60 -17.08
CA VAL A 47 20.61 -2.96 -17.33
C VAL A 47 20.10 -3.04 -18.78
N PRO A 48 20.66 -3.91 -19.64
CA PRO A 48 20.19 -4.09 -21.00
C PRO A 48 18.74 -4.59 -21.02
N GLU A 49 17.97 -4.14 -22.01
CA GLU A 49 16.60 -4.63 -22.22
C GLU A 49 16.59 -6.16 -22.36
N ASN A 50 15.55 -6.80 -21.80
CA ASN A 50 15.31 -8.25 -21.86
C ASN A 50 16.40 -9.16 -21.25
N THR A 51 17.28 -8.61 -20.41
CA THR A 51 18.29 -9.40 -19.71
C THR A 51 18.04 -9.42 -18.20
N TYR A 52 17.94 -10.60 -17.61
CA TYR A 52 17.84 -10.73 -16.15
C TYR A 52 19.26 -10.70 -15.55
N GLN A 53 19.58 -9.61 -14.85
CA GLN A 53 20.85 -9.43 -14.14
C GLN A 53 20.61 -9.31 -12.62
N ASN A 54 21.69 -9.34 -11.84
CA ASN A 54 21.63 -9.31 -10.38
C ASN A 54 20.92 -8.05 -9.85
N GLU A 55 21.09 -6.94 -10.56
CA GLU A 55 20.48 -5.63 -10.32
C GLU A 55 18.95 -5.71 -10.33
N VAL A 56 18.37 -6.52 -11.24
CA VAL A 56 16.91 -6.76 -11.31
C VAL A 56 16.46 -7.51 -10.07
N GLY A 57 17.22 -8.51 -9.62
CA GLY A 57 16.94 -9.24 -8.38
C GLY A 57 16.98 -8.35 -7.14
N VAL A 58 17.99 -7.48 -7.03
CA VAL A 58 18.11 -6.49 -5.95
C VAL A 58 16.95 -5.49 -5.98
N PHE A 59 16.62 -4.98 -7.16
CA PHE A 59 15.46 -4.10 -7.34
C PHE A 59 14.18 -4.76 -6.84
N LEU A 60 13.86 -5.97 -7.31
CA LEU A 60 12.66 -6.71 -6.88
C LEU A 60 12.63 -6.98 -5.37
N ALA A 61 13.77 -7.29 -4.76
CA ALA A 61 13.86 -7.49 -3.31
C ALA A 61 13.53 -6.20 -2.53
N ILE A 62 14.03 -5.05 -2.98
CA ILE A 62 13.73 -3.75 -2.37
C ILE A 62 12.26 -3.37 -2.56
N VAL A 63 11.70 -3.58 -3.77
CA VAL A 63 10.26 -3.35 -4.04
C VAL A 63 9.40 -4.23 -3.14
N PHE A 64 9.75 -5.50 -2.98
CA PHE A 64 9.02 -6.39 -2.09
C PHE A 64 9.06 -5.89 -0.64
N LEU A 65 10.22 -5.46 -0.16
CA LEU A 65 10.39 -4.91 1.19
C LEU A 65 9.60 -3.60 1.37
N SER A 66 9.60 -2.70 0.39
CA SER A 66 8.86 -1.44 0.46
C SER A 66 7.34 -1.67 0.51
N ILE A 67 6.84 -2.64 -0.28
CA ILE A 67 5.44 -3.07 -0.22
C ILE A 67 5.10 -3.62 1.17
N LEU A 68 5.97 -4.43 1.79
CA LEU A 68 5.73 -4.93 3.14
C LEU A 68 5.63 -3.78 4.16
N VAL A 69 6.49 -2.77 4.04
CA VAL A 69 6.44 -1.56 4.88
C VAL A 69 5.12 -0.81 4.65
N LEU A 70 4.70 -0.63 3.40
CA LEU A 70 3.43 0.02 3.07
C LEU A 70 2.23 -0.73 3.65
N VAL A 71 2.22 -2.07 3.52
CA VAL A 71 1.18 -2.94 4.10
C VAL A 71 1.18 -2.84 5.63
N PHE A 72 2.35 -2.83 6.26
CA PHE A 72 2.48 -2.68 7.71
C PHE A 72 1.92 -1.33 8.20
N ILE A 73 2.26 -0.23 7.53
CA ILE A 73 1.74 1.10 7.86
C ILE A 73 0.22 1.14 7.64
N SER A 74 -0.26 0.57 6.53
CA SER A 74 -1.69 0.50 6.20
C SER A 74 -2.47 -0.31 7.25
N HIS A 75 -1.89 -1.41 7.75
CA HIS A 75 -2.49 -2.21 8.82
C HIS A 75 -2.51 -1.45 10.16
N LYS A 76 -1.45 -0.71 10.48
CA LYS A 76 -1.36 0.07 11.74
C LYS A 76 -2.23 1.33 11.73
N LYS A 77 -2.40 1.97 10.56
CA LYS A 77 -3.16 3.22 10.37
C LYS A 77 -4.53 3.01 9.73
N GLY A 78 -4.94 1.76 9.52
CA GLY A 78 -6.23 1.35 9.00
C GLY A 78 -6.96 0.40 9.96
N PRO A 79 -8.23 0.09 9.69
CA PRO A 79 -8.97 -0.92 10.44
C PRO A 79 -8.45 -2.34 10.15
N SER A 80 -8.67 -3.29 11.07
CA SER A 80 -8.19 -4.67 10.92
C SER A 80 -8.59 -5.32 9.60
N LEU A 81 -7.67 -6.01 8.93
CA LEU A 81 -7.89 -6.63 7.62
C LEU A 81 -9.04 -7.64 7.68
N LYS A 82 -9.98 -7.56 6.73
CA LYS A 82 -11.09 -8.52 6.59
C LYS A 82 -11.40 -8.75 5.12
N TRP A 83 -11.53 -10.01 4.72
CA TRP A 83 -12.09 -10.37 3.41
C TRP A 83 -13.58 -10.04 3.39
N ARG A 84 -14.04 -9.33 2.35
CA ARG A 84 -15.44 -8.95 2.19
C ARG A 84 -15.88 -9.02 0.74
N TRP A 85 -17.16 -9.26 0.56
CA TRP A 85 -17.80 -9.31 -0.75
C TRP A 85 -19.21 -8.76 -0.61
N GLY A 86 -19.43 -7.52 -1.03
CA GLY A 86 -20.72 -6.85 -0.94
C GLY A 86 -21.01 -6.14 0.39
N LYS A 87 -22.12 -5.40 0.39
CA LYS A 87 -22.58 -4.59 1.53
C LYS A 87 -23.22 -5.49 2.58
N LYS A 88 -22.82 -5.38 3.83
CA LYS A 88 -23.45 -6.07 4.96
C LYS A 88 -24.17 -5.06 5.87
N LYS A 89 -25.16 -5.51 6.64
CA LYS A 89 -25.86 -4.68 7.64
C LYS A 89 -24.92 -4.16 8.74
N THR A 90 -23.78 -4.81 8.92
CA THR A 90 -22.74 -4.46 9.91
C THR A 90 -21.67 -3.49 9.37
N ASP A 91 -21.83 -2.98 8.13
CA ASP A 91 -20.89 -2.04 7.53
C ASP A 91 -20.87 -0.70 8.28
N ASN A 92 -19.68 -0.19 8.57
CA ASN A 92 -19.49 1.12 9.17
C ASN A 92 -18.85 2.07 8.14
N SER A 93 -19.58 3.08 7.69
CA SER A 93 -19.11 4.07 6.69
C SER A 93 -17.84 4.83 7.10
N LYS A 94 -17.50 4.85 8.40
CA LYS A 94 -16.24 5.43 8.90
C LYS A 94 -15.04 4.51 8.67
N LEU A 95 -15.26 3.19 8.59
CA LEU A 95 -14.21 2.17 8.47
C LEU A 95 -14.16 1.53 7.10
N ASP A 96 -15.28 1.56 6.38
CA ASP A 96 -15.55 0.74 5.22
C ASP A 96 -15.94 1.66 4.06
N PHE A 97 -15.24 1.48 2.94
CA PHE A 97 -15.42 2.18 1.68
C PHE A 97 -15.92 1.19 0.62
#